data_AF-A0A2T2YEG1-F1
#
_entry.id   AF-A0A2T2YEG1-F1
#
_cell.length_a   1.000
_cell.length_b   1.000
_cell.length_c   1.000
_cell.angle_alpha   90.00
_cell.angle_beta   90.00
_cell.angle_gamma   90.00
#
_symmetry.space_group_name_H-M   'P 1'
#
loop_
_entity.id
_entity.type
_entity.pdbx_description
1 polymer ?
#
loop_
_entity_poly.entity_id
_entity_poly.type
_entity_poly.pdbx_seq_one_letter_code
_entity_poly.pdbx_strand_id
1 'polypeptide(L)'
;MLAVREKIVISKLGARALVLAIDSWIDDNFVLDAESFAGRVSVEQVLSINHLWRLKSRLLLACHTCNRRKKLEFSFAFSLEEILAIRVCICYEGSDGLLLQLLGQVQQKSLNYDHIIEF
;
A
#
# COMPACT_ATOMS: atom_id res chain seq x y z
N MET A 1 -9.68 15.56 14.26
CA MET A 1 -9.80 14.09 14.10
C MET A 1 -8.44 13.46 14.31
N LEU A 2 -8.30 12.53 15.26
CA LEU A 2 -7.09 11.73 15.41
C LEU A 2 -6.94 10.88 14.14
N ALA A 3 -5.86 11.07 13.37
CA ALA A 3 -5.58 10.23 12.22
C ALA A 3 -5.34 8.80 12.70
N VAL A 4 -6.34 7.93 12.51
CA VAL A 4 -6.24 6.51 12.84
C VAL A 4 -5.13 5.91 11.98
N ARG A 5 -4.16 5.25 12.63
CA ARG A 5 -3.03 4.61 11.97
C ARG A 5 -2.91 3.17 12.43
N GLU A 6 -2.99 2.26 11.48
CA GLU A 6 -2.91 0.82 11.72
C GLU A 6 -1.45 0.36 11.77
N LYS A 7 -1.05 -0.16 12.93
CA LYS A 7 0.29 -0.74 13.10
C LYS A 7 0.28 -2.20 12.70
N ILE A 8 1.09 -2.52 11.70
CA ILE A 8 1.26 -3.86 11.15
C ILE A 8 2.74 -4.23 11.25
N VAL A 9 3.01 -5.46 11.68
CA VAL A 9 4.37 -6.00 11.61
C VAL A 9 4.61 -6.46 10.19
N ILE A 10 5.57 -5.85 9.52
CA ILE A 10 5.93 -6.15 8.15
C ILE A 10 7.36 -6.71 8.09
N SER A 11 7.54 -7.78 7.32
CA SER A 11 8.86 -8.32 7.03
C SER A 11 9.59 -7.43 6.02
N LYS A 12 10.92 -7.45 6.04
CA LYS A 12 11.72 -6.72 5.04
C LYS A 12 11.38 -7.13 3.61
N LEU A 13 11.08 -8.42 3.38
CA LEU A 13 10.67 -8.92 2.07
C LEU A 13 9.29 -8.42 1.69
N GLY A 14 8.32 -8.48 2.61
CA GLY A 14 6.96 -7.94 2.37
C GLY A 14 6.97 -6.45 2.06
N ALA A 15 7.80 -5.65 2.77
CA ALA A 15 7.94 -4.23 2.50
C ALA A 15 8.56 -3.94 1.12
N ARG A 16 9.51 -4.77 0.67
CA ARG A 16 10.09 -4.67 -0.68
C ARG A 16 9.11 -5.08 -1.76
N ALA A 17 8.39 -6.18 -1.55
CA ALA A 17 7.34 -6.63 -2.46
C ALA A 17 6.28 -5.53 -2.63
N LEU A 18 5.86 -4.89 -1.53
CA LEU A 18 4.89 -3.80 -1.59
C LEU A 18 5.43 -2.59 -2.37
N VAL A 19 6.69 -2.22 -2.19
CA VAL A 19 7.31 -1.15 -2.98
C VAL A 19 7.35 -1.48 -4.47
N LEU A 20 7.69 -2.72 -4.83
CA LEU A 20 7.70 -3.15 -6.24
C LEU A 20 6.30 -3.18 -6.86
N ALA A 21 5.30 -3.62 -6.10
CA ALA A 21 3.91 -3.60 -6.55
C ALA A 21 3.42 -2.17 -6.79
N ILE A 22 3.78 -1.24 -5.90
CA ILE A 22 3.50 0.19 -6.07
C ILE A 22 4.15 0.73 -7.34
N ASP A 23 5.41 0.38 -7.59
CA ASP A 23 6.14 0.86 -8.78
C ASP A 23 5.55 0.32 -10.07
N SER A 24 5.26 -0.98 -10.14
CA SER A 24 4.60 -1.58 -11.30
C SER A 24 3.25 -0.92 -11.56
N TRP A 25 2.43 -0.73 -10.53
CA TRP A 25 1.11 -0.13 -10.70
C TRP A 25 1.20 1.33 -11.15
N ILE A 26 2.13 2.12 -10.59
CA ILE A 26 2.35 3.49 -11.03
C ILE A 26 2.81 3.51 -12.48
N ASP A 27 3.78 2.68 -12.87
CA ASP A 27 4.27 2.61 -14.24
C ASP A 27 3.13 2.24 -15.20
N ASP A 28 2.35 1.20 -14.88
CA ASP A 28 1.22 0.76 -15.72
C ASP A 28 0.11 1.82 -15.82
N ASN A 29 -0.18 2.57 -14.75
CA ASN A 29 -1.27 3.57 -14.75
C ASN A 29 -0.81 4.98 -15.17
N PHE A 30 0.49 5.27 -15.15
CA PHE A 30 1.06 6.57 -15.56
C PHE A 30 1.56 6.54 -17.00
N VAL A 31 2.01 5.39 -17.53
CA VAL A 31 2.47 5.25 -18.92
C VAL A 31 1.29 5.22 -19.92
N LEU A 32 0.07 4.94 -19.46
CA LEU A 32 -1.13 4.97 -20.32
C LEU A 32 -1.54 6.39 -20.79
N ASP A 33 -0.91 7.46 -20.32
CA ASP A 33 -1.29 8.84 -20.63
C ASP A 33 -0.71 9.43 -21.94
N ALA A 34 0.25 8.78 -22.60
CA ALA A 34 0.85 9.36 -23.82
C ALA A 34 0.11 8.95 -25.12
N GLU A 35 -0.44 7.74 -25.19
CA GLU A 35 -1.11 7.24 -26.42
C GLU A 35 -2.56 6.78 -26.18
N SER A 36 -3.00 6.64 -24.91
CA SER A 36 -4.31 6.04 -24.55
C SER A 36 -5.27 7.03 -23.90
N PHE A 37 -5.34 8.28 -24.39
CA PHE A 37 -6.30 9.32 -23.98
C PHE A 37 -7.80 8.92 -24.13
N ALA A 38 -8.10 7.68 -24.49
CA ALA A 38 -9.43 7.08 -24.53
C ALA A 38 -9.82 6.34 -23.23
N GLY A 39 -8.86 6.04 -22.35
CA GLY A 39 -9.11 5.37 -21.07
C GLY A 39 -9.29 6.37 -19.93
N ARG A 40 -10.51 6.53 -19.40
CA ARG A 40 -10.77 7.40 -18.24
C ARG A 40 -10.04 6.86 -17.01
N VAL A 41 -8.95 7.49 -16.60
CA VAL A 41 -8.38 7.29 -15.25
C VAL A 41 -9.44 7.70 -14.24
N SER A 42 -9.77 6.83 -13.29
CA SER A 42 -10.78 7.12 -12.28
C SER A 42 -10.23 8.12 -11.25
N VAL A 43 -11.10 8.92 -10.65
CA VAL A 43 -10.70 9.89 -9.61
C VAL A 43 -10.05 9.16 -8.42
N GLU A 44 -10.54 7.96 -8.11
CA GLU A 44 -9.99 7.08 -7.08
C GLU A 44 -8.55 6.65 -7.39
N GLN A 45 -8.23 6.35 -8.65
CA GLN A 45 -6.87 6.01 -9.08
C GLN A 45 -5.93 7.21 -8.93
N VAL A 46 -6.35 8.40 -9.38
CA VAL A 46 -5.56 9.64 -9.24
C VAL A 46 -5.28 9.97 -7.77
N LEU A 47 -6.30 9.88 -6.91
CA LEU A 47 -6.12 10.11 -5.47
C LEU A 47 -5.20 9.06 -4.84
N SER A 48 -5.29 7.81 -5.28
CA SER A 48 -4.45 6.71 -4.79
C SER A 48 -2.97 6.93 -5.11
N ILE A 49 -2.61 7.47 -6.29
CA ILE A 49 -1.20 7.69 -6.71
C ILE A 49 -0.42 8.48 -5.64
N ASN A 50 -0.97 9.58 -5.14
CA ASN A 50 -0.27 10.42 -4.16
C ASN A 50 -0.06 9.67 -2.82
N HIS A 51 -1.05 8.90 -2.38
CA HIS A 51 -0.92 8.07 -1.18
C HIS A 51 0.09 6.95 -1.37
N LEU A 52 0.13 6.31 -2.55
CA LEU A 52 1.11 5.27 -2.89
C LEU A 52 2.54 5.81 -2.97
N TRP A 53 2.75 6.98 -3.60
CA TRP A 53 4.06 7.64 -3.64
C TRP A 53 4.60 7.94 -2.24
N ARG A 54 3.75 8.54 -1.38
CA ARG A 54 4.11 8.83 0.02
C ARG A 54 4.41 7.55 0.79
N LEU A 55 3.58 6.53 0.62
CA LEU A 55 3.75 5.23 1.26
C LEU A 55 5.08 4.57 0.84
N LYS A 56 5.38 4.55 -0.47
CA LYS A 56 6.64 4.03 -1.02
C LYS A 56 7.84 4.67 -0.34
N SER A 57 7.90 6.01 -0.30
CA SER A 57 9.02 6.72 0.33
C SER A 57 9.17 6.33 1.80
N ARG A 58 8.06 6.26 2.54
CA ARG A 58 8.07 5.88 3.96
C ARG A 58 8.51 4.43 4.18
N LEU A 59 8.08 3.50 3.33
CA LEU A 59 8.50 2.09 3.39
C LEU A 59 9.99 1.93 3.11
N LEU A 60 10.53 2.66 2.12
CA LEU A 60 11.97 2.66 1.81
C LEU A 60 12.81 3.18 2.99
N LEU A 61 12.38 4.28 3.60
CA LEU A 61 12.99 4.84 4.82
C LEU A 61 12.96 3.84 5.98
N ALA A 62 11.83 3.17 6.19
CA ALA A 62 11.68 2.15 7.23
C ALA A 62 12.58 0.93 6.95
N CYS A 63 12.63 0.44 5.72
CA CYS A 63 13.51 -0.63 5.27
C CYS A 63 14.98 -0.30 5.49
N HIS A 64 15.40 0.92 5.15
CA HIS A 64 16.79 1.36 5.35
C HIS A 64 17.16 1.42 6.83
N THR A 65 16.26 1.94 7.66
CA THR A 65 16.43 1.94 9.13
C THR A 65 16.48 0.52 9.70
N CYS A 66 15.63 -0.37 9.19
CA CYS A 66 15.57 -1.79 9.56
C CYS A 66 16.89 -2.50 9.20
N ASN A 67 17.44 -2.25 8.01
CA ASN A 67 18.72 -2.77 7.55
C ASN A 67 19.88 -2.35 8.44
N ARG A 68 19.95 -1.07 8.81
CA ARG A 68 20.97 -0.55 9.74
C ARG A 68 20.91 -1.26 11.09
N ARG A 69 19.71 -1.63 11.54
CA ARG A 69 19.47 -2.34 12.81
C ARG A 69 19.53 -3.87 12.68
N LYS A 70 19.84 -4.42 11.50
CA LYS A 70 19.86 -5.86 11.20
C LYS A 70 18.57 -6.60 11.62
N LYS A 71 17.42 -5.93 11.53
CA LYS A 71 16.11 -6.54 11.84
C LYS A 71 15.52 -7.20 10.58
N LEU A 72 14.82 -8.31 10.78
CA LEU A 72 14.08 -9.00 9.71
C LEU A 72 12.66 -8.45 9.55
N GLU A 73 12.09 -7.92 10.63
CA GLU A 73 10.73 -7.39 10.69
C GLU A 73 10.69 -6.08 11.46
N PHE A 74 9.69 -5.25 11.17
CA PHE A 74 9.47 -3.99 11.86
C PHE A 74 7.99 -3.63 11.90
N SER A 75 7.58 -2.90 12.95
CA SER A 75 6.24 -2.32 13.00
C SER A 75 6.19 -1.11 12.08
N PHE A 76 5.21 -1.09 11.18
CA PHE A 76 4.93 0.01 10.28
C PHE A 76 3.48 0.45 10.44
N ALA A 77 3.26 1.77 10.41
CA ALA A 77 1.94 2.35 10.62
C ALA A 77 1.36 2.80 9.28
N PHE A 78 0.23 2.26 8.86
CA PHE A 78 -0.50 2.66 7.65
C PHE A 78 -1.63 3.62 8.01
N SER A 79 -1.84 4.68 7.23
CA SER A 79 -3.08 5.46 7.32
C SER A 79 -4.22 4.75 6.58
N LEU A 80 -5.47 5.13 6.85
CA LEU A 80 -6.62 4.56 6.15
C LEU A 80 -6.55 4.79 4.64
N GLU A 81 -6.11 5.98 4.21
CA GLU A 81 -5.95 6.32 2.80
C GLU A 81 -4.86 5.48 2.14
N GLU A 82 -3.78 5.19 2.86
CA GLU A 82 -2.73 4.28 2.38
C GLU A 82 -3.26 2.86 2.24
N ILE A 83 -4.08 2.38 3.17
CA ILE A 83 -4.71 1.06 3.10
C ILE A 83 -5.63 0.96 1.88
N LEU A 84 -6.49 1.97 1.67
CA LEU A 84 -7.38 2.01 0.51
C LEU A 84 -6.59 2.06 -0.79
N ALA A 85 -5.53 2.87 -0.86
CA ALA A 85 -4.67 2.95 -2.03
C ALA A 85 -3.95 1.62 -2.32
N ILE A 86 -3.47 0.91 -1.29
CA ILE A 86 -2.88 -0.44 -1.45
C ILE A 86 -3.91 -1.41 -2.05
N ARG A 87 -5.17 -1.36 -1.61
CA ARG A 87 -6.24 -2.22 -2.15
C ARG A 87 -6.52 -1.96 -3.63
N VAL A 88 -6.40 -0.71 -4.08
CA VAL A 88 -6.54 -0.34 -5.50
C VAL A 88 -5.30 -0.79 -6.31
N CYS A 89 -4.12 -0.78 -5.68
CA CYS A 89 -2.84 -1.12 -6.31
C CYS A 89 -2.61 -2.64 -6.47
N ILE A 90 -2.99 -3.45 -5.48
CA ILE A 90 -2.76 -4.89 -5.48
C ILE A 90 -4.01 -5.60 -6.02
N CYS A 91 -4.06 -5.83 -7.33
CA CYS A 91 -5.06 -6.70 -7.94
C CYS A 91 -4.78 -8.16 -7.58
N TYR A 92 -5.83 -8.90 -7.19
CA TYR A 92 -5.75 -10.28 -6.69
C TYR A 92 -5.20 -11.29 -7.72
N GLU A 93 -5.26 -10.98 -9.01
CA GLU A 93 -4.84 -11.89 -10.07
C GLU A 93 -3.32 -11.77 -10.31
N GLY A 94 -2.54 -12.73 -9.78
CA GLY A 94 -1.10 -12.84 -10.03
C GLY A 94 -0.18 -12.25 -8.95
N SER A 95 -0.73 -11.74 -7.85
CA SER A 95 0.06 -11.17 -6.75
C SER A 95 0.85 -12.23 -5.95
N ASP A 96 2.10 -11.91 -5.62
CA ASP A 96 2.99 -12.70 -4.75
C ASP A 96 2.27 -13.07 -3.42
N GLY A 97 2.44 -14.31 -2.93
CA GLY A 97 1.86 -14.77 -1.67
C GLY A 97 2.20 -13.88 -0.46
N LEU A 98 3.35 -13.21 -0.47
CA LEU A 98 3.73 -12.23 0.56
C LEU A 98 2.86 -10.97 0.52
N LEU A 99 2.47 -10.51 -0.67
CA LEU A 99 1.57 -9.37 -0.84
C LEU A 99 0.16 -9.72 -0.39
N LEU A 100 -0.31 -10.92 -0.73
CA LEU A 100 -1.62 -11.41 -0.30
C LEU A 100 -1.68 -11.56 1.23
N GLN A 101 -0.61 -12.06 1.86
CA GLN A 101 -0.53 -12.15 3.31
C GLN A 101 -0.54 -10.77 3.97
N LEU A 102 0.23 -9.82 3.45
CA LEU A 102 0.24 -8.45 3.96
C LEU A 102 -1.13 -7.78 3.78
N LEU A 103 -1.76 -7.94 2.62
CA LEU A 103 -3.10 -7.43 2.35
C LEU A 103 -4.12 -8.04 3.31
N GLY A 104 -4.04 -9.34 3.56
CA GLY A 104 -4.88 -10.02 4.55
C GLY A 104 -4.69 -9.47 5.96
N GLN A 105 -3.45 -9.20 6.38
CA GLN A 105 -3.16 -8.59 7.68
C GLN A 105 -3.68 -7.15 7.79
N VAL A 106 -3.53 -6.38 6.72
CA VAL A 106 -4.08 -5.02 6.61
C VAL A 106 -5.61 -5.07 6.71
N GLN A 107 -6.25 -5.98 5.97
CA GLN A 107 -7.70 -6.14 5.93
C GLN A 107 -8.27 -6.60 7.26
N GLN A 108 -7.68 -7.62 7.91
CA GLN A 108 -8.11 -8.08 9.23
C GLN A 108 -8.03 -6.99 10.29
N LYS A 109 -7.00 -6.14 10.23
CA LYS A 109 -6.87 -4.99 11.13
C LYS A 109 -7.90 -3.91 10.81
N SER A 110 -8.20 -3.67 9.54
CA SER A 110 -9.26 -2.73 9.14
C SER A 110 -10.68 -3.24 9.41
N LEU A 111 -10.94 -4.55 9.36
CA LEU A 111 -12.27 -5.14 9.62
C LEU A 111 -12.64 -5.16 11.11
N ASN A 112 -11.66 -5.04 12.01
CA ASN A 112 -11.96 -4.74 13.43
C ASN A 112 -12.61 -3.34 13.62
N TYR A 113 -12.78 -2.56 12.54
CA TYR A 113 -13.53 -1.30 12.51
C TYR A 113 -14.94 -1.42 11.91
N ASP A 114 -15.46 -2.62 11.67
CA ASP A 114 -16.88 -2.81 11.30
C ASP A 114 -17.86 -2.25 12.36
N HIS A 115 -17.37 -1.80 13.52
CA HIS A 115 -18.13 -1.07 14.53
C HIS A 115 -18.08 0.48 14.42
N ILE A 116 -17.43 1.07 13.41
CA ILE A 116 -17.33 2.54 13.26
C ILE A 116 -18.16 3.09 12.09
N ILE A 117 -18.70 2.24 11.22
CA ILE A 117 -19.61 2.64 10.13
C ILE A 117 -21.06 2.24 10.49
N GLU A 118 -21.50 2.64 11.68
CA GLU A 118 -22.93 2.84 11.98
C GLU A 118 -23.10 4.29 12.42
N PHE A 119 -23.25 5.20 11.46
CA PHE A 119 -23.77 6.55 11.67
C PHE A 119 -24.59 7.00 10.46
#